data_AF-A0A1K1M2H8-F1
#
_entry.id   AF-A0A1K1M2H8-F1
#
_cell.length_a   1.000
_cell.length_b   1.000
_cell.length_c   1.000
_cell.angle_alpha   90.00
_cell.angle_beta   90.00
_cell.angle_gamma   90.00
#
_symmetry.space_group_name_H-M   'P 1'
#
loop_
_entity.id
_entity.type
_entity.pdbx_description
1 polymer ?
#
loop_
_entity_poly.entity_id
_entity_poly.type
_entity_poly.pdbx_seq_one_letter_code
_entity_poly.pdbx_strand_id
1 'polypeptide(L)'
;MKIQQLEYVIAVAREGSITKAAKKLYQAQPNISIALKELEASLGIQIFNRSPNGMILTPEGEEFLARAQTIVDEMQSLERDYAQTPDNEMRLKVAAARSTYATAAIGKFISKYIDKTDKIEVHVMETSTAKVLEDICAGKYDIGFIRVPSTYAEMIESRLKARNLVGRTIMEFPLQIVMSDSHPLAKYDDVPYELLSEYPEIIHGDDEPEMVRRAAINQDYDEKRSTKRILIYDRGTQISMLKTVKNAYMWVAPMSQSILRFNELVTRKCSYANNLNRDMIIYRKASENNALISDCIRTVYEYADKIEGLEI
;
A
#
# COMPACT_ATOMS: atom_id res chain seq x y z
N MET A 1 -8.55 -30.61 11.77
CA MET A 1 -8.62 -29.23 11.24
C MET A 1 -9.35 -29.23 9.89
N LYS A 2 -10.27 -28.29 9.68
CA LYS A 2 -11.07 -28.08 8.45
C LYS A 2 -10.97 -26.60 8.04
N ILE A 3 -11.11 -26.28 6.75
CA ILE A 3 -11.01 -24.88 6.27
C ILE A 3 -12.05 -23.97 6.92
N GLN A 4 -13.28 -24.46 7.11
CA GLN A 4 -14.33 -23.70 7.80
C GLN A 4 -13.93 -23.29 9.23
N GLN A 5 -13.10 -24.09 9.92
CA GLN A 5 -12.58 -23.71 11.24
C GLN A 5 -11.58 -22.54 11.15
N LEU A 6 -10.79 -22.47 10.07
CA LEU A 6 -9.87 -21.37 9.81
C LEU A 6 -10.64 -20.07 9.52
N GLU A 7 -11.68 -20.13 8.70
CA GLU A 7 -12.55 -19.00 8.41
C GLU A 7 -13.21 -18.44 9.68
N TYR A 8 -13.60 -19.34 10.59
CA TYR A 8 -14.14 -18.97 11.91
C TYR A 8 -13.12 -18.26 12.78
N VAL A 9 -11.87 -18.75 12.85
CA VAL A 9 -10.78 -18.09 13.57
C VAL A 9 -10.56 -16.69 13.02
N ILE A 10 -10.43 -16.55 11.70
CA ILE A 10 -10.21 -15.26 11.01
C ILE A 10 -11.35 -14.28 11.33
N ALA A 11 -12.60 -14.73 11.22
CA ALA A 11 -13.76 -13.88 11.49
C ALA A 11 -13.83 -13.45 12.96
N VAL A 12 -13.55 -14.35 13.90
CA VAL A 12 -13.57 -14.03 15.33
C VAL A 12 -12.44 -13.06 15.71
N ALA A 13 -11.23 -13.27 15.17
CA ALA A 13 -10.11 -12.36 15.36
C ALA A 13 -10.42 -10.95 14.83
N ARG A 14 -11.05 -10.86 13.65
CA ARG A 14 -11.42 -9.57 13.04
C ARG A 14 -12.51 -8.82 13.81
N GLU A 15 -13.52 -9.53 14.31
CA GLU A 15 -14.68 -8.91 14.96
C GLU A 15 -14.53 -8.78 16.49
N GLY A 16 -13.53 -9.42 17.08
CA GLY A 16 -13.32 -9.51 18.53
C GLY A 16 -14.45 -10.22 19.29
N SER A 17 -15.38 -10.89 18.59
CA SER A 17 -16.58 -11.49 19.18
C SER A 17 -17.12 -12.63 18.34
N ILE A 18 -17.36 -13.78 19.00
CA ILE A 18 -18.02 -14.94 18.38
C ILE A 18 -19.42 -14.56 17.87
N THR A 19 -20.17 -13.76 18.62
CA THR A 19 -21.53 -13.35 18.25
C THR A 19 -21.53 -12.48 16.99
N LYS A 20 -20.58 -11.54 16.87
CA LYS A 20 -20.45 -10.70 15.67
C LYS A 20 -19.98 -11.51 14.46
N ALA A 21 -18.99 -12.39 14.65
CA ALA A 21 -18.53 -13.31 13.61
C ALA A 21 -19.64 -14.22 13.10
N ALA A 22 -20.45 -14.78 14.01
CA ALA A 22 -21.62 -15.62 13.67
C ALA A 22 -22.63 -14.87 12.78
N LYS A 23 -22.96 -13.62 13.13
CA LYS A 23 -23.82 -12.77 12.28
C LYS A 23 -23.22 -12.52 10.90
N LYS A 24 -21.92 -12.22 10.84
CA LYS A 24 -21.23 -11.90 9.58
C LYS A 24 -21.08 -13.10 8.65
N LEU A 25 -20.94 -14.29 9.20
CA LEU A 25 -20.84 -15.55 8.47
C LEU A 25 -22.19 -16.23 8.22
N TYR A 26 -23.30 -15.64 8.68
CA TYR A 26 -24.64 -16.24 8.64
C TYR A 26 -24.68 -17.64 9.29
N GLN A 27 -23.98 -17.82 10.41
CA GLN A 27 -23.87 -19.08 11.14
C GLN A 27 -24.46 -18.97 12.55
N ALA A 28 -24.85 -20.10 13.13
CA ALA A 28 -25.25 -20.17 14.53
C ALA A 28 -24.01 -20.04 15.44
N GLN A 29 -24.10 -19.19 16.47
CA GLN A 29 -23.00 -18.96 17.42
C GLN A 29 -22.48 -20.23 18.12
N PRO A 30 -23.32 -21.21 18.50
CA PRO A 30 -22.84 -22.50 19.03
C PRO A 30 -21.94 -23.26 18.04
N ASN A 31 -22.23 -23.22 16.74
CA ASN A 31 -21.44 -23.92 15.72
C ASN A 31 -20.00 -23.40 15.68
N ILE A 32 -19.84 -22.08 15.69
CA ILE A 32 -18.52 -21.44 15.72
C ILE A 32 -17.81 -21.79 17.03
N SER A 33 -18.50 -21.70 18.18
CA SER A 33 -17.85 -21.99 19.47
C SER A 33 -17.42 -23.45 19.61
N ILE A 34 -18.18 -24.41 19.09
CA ILE A 34 -17.82 -25.83 19.10
C ILE A 34 -16.64 -26.07 18.16
N ALA A 35 -16.73 -25.56 16.93
CA ALA A 35 -15.70 -25.71 15.93
C ALA A 35 -14.33 -25.13 16.36
N LEU A 36 -14.32 -23.99 17.07
CA LEU A 36 -13.11 -23.41 17.64
C LEU A 36 -12.53 -24.29 18.77
N LYS A 37 -13.36 -24.75 19.70
CA LYS A 37 -12.92 -25.64 20.78
C LYS A 37 -12.33 -26.95 20.26
N GLU A 38 -12.96 -27.54 19.25
CA GLU A 38 -12.46 -28.74 18.59
C GLU A 38 -11.12 -28.50 17.89
N LEU A 39 -10.96 -27.33 17.26
CA LEU A 39 -9.71 -26.95 16.60
C LEU A 39 -8.59 -26.81 17.64
N GLU A 40 -8.80 -26.01 18.68
CA GLU A 40 -7.87 -25.79 19.79
C GLU A 40 -7.48 -27.12 20.45
N ALA A 41 -8.46 -27.97 20.76
CA ALA A 41 -8.22 -29.29 21.34
C ALA A 41 -7.40 -30.21 20.41
N SER A 42 -7.67 -30.17 19.10
CA SER A 42 -6.92 -30.99 18.13
C SER A 42 -5.48 -30.55 17.94
N LEU A 43 -5.19 -29.26 18.15
CA LEU A 43 -3.86 -28.67 18.00
C LEU A 43 -3.07 -28.60 19.31
N GLY A 44 -3.74 -28.75 20.45
CA GLY A 44 -3.12 -28.64 21.77
C GLY A 44 -2.72 -27.20 22.14
N ILE A 45 -3.29 -26.19 21.47
CA ILE A 45 -3.04 -24.77 21.72
C ILE A 45 -4.33 -24.05 22.08
N GLN A 46 -4.23 -22.91 22.78
CA GLN A 46 -5.31 -21.93 22.81
C GLN A 46 -5.03 -20.85 21.78
N ILE A 47 -6.00 -20.59 20.91
CA ILE A 47 -5.93 -19.53 19.90
C ILE A 47 -6.49 -18.23 20.48
N PHE A 48 -7.52 -18.33 21.33
CA PHE A 48 -8.16 -17.17 21.95
C PHE A 48 -8.26 -17.25 23.47
N ASN A 49 -8.02 -16.12 24.13
CA ASN A 49 -8.44 -15.84 25.49
C ASN A 49 -9.80 -15.16 25.52
N ARG A 50 -10.67 -15.62 26.41
CA ARG A 50 -11.92 -14.91 26.73
C ARG A 50 -11.64 -13.79 27.71
N SER A 51 -12.06 -12.57 27.36
CA SER A 51 -11.97 -11.39 28.21
C SER A 51 -13.33 -10.69 28.31
N PRO A 52 -13.53 -9.79 29.29
CA PRO A 52 -14.70 -8.91 29.32
C PRO A 52 -14.85 -8.06 28.05
N ASN A 53 -13.74 -7.78 27.37
CA ASN A 53 -13.69 -7.00 26.13
C ASN A 53 -13.90 -7.86 24.87
N GLY A 54 -14.17 -9.16 25.02
CA GLY A 54 -14.39 -10.09 23.92
C GLY A 54 -13.28 -11.13 23.78
N MET A 55 -13.05 -11.58 22.54
CA MET A 55 -12.07 -12.60 22.19
C MET A 55 -10.75 -11.95 21.82
N ILE A 56 -9.66 -12.30 22.50
CA ILE A 56 -8.31 -11.77 22.28
C ILE A 56 -7.40 -12.92 21.86
N LEU A 57 -6.54 -12.72 20.86
CA LEU A 57 -5.58 -13.74 20.44
C LEU A 57 -4.53 -14.00 21.53
N THR A 58 -4.09 -15.24 21.65
CA THR A 58 -2.85 -15.61 22.34
C THR A 58 -1.65 -15.37 21.42
N PRO A 59 -0.40 -15.36 21.93
CA PRO A 59 0.79 -15.32 21.08
C PRO A 59 0.81 -16.45 20.03
N GLU A 60 0.46 -17.68 20.44
CA GLU A 60 0.32 -18.82 19.52
C GLU A 60 -0.85 -18.61 18.54
N GLY A 61 -1.92 -17.96 18.98
CA GLY A 61 -3.08 -17.61 18.18
C GLY A 61 -2.77 -16.57 17.10
N GLU A 62 -1.89 -15.61 17.36
CA GLU A 62 -1.40 -14.66 16.36
C GLU A 62 -0.60 -15.37 15.27
N GLU A 63 0.30 -16.28 15.64
CA GLU A 63 1.05 -17.08 14.67
C GLU A 63 0.11 -17.98 13.86
N PHE A 64 -0.83 -18.65 14.53
CA PHE A 64 -1.83 -19.49 13.90
C PHE A 64 -2.68 -18.69 12.90
N LEU A 65 -3.16 -17.50 13.29
CA LEU A 65 -4.00 -16.66 12.44
C LEU A 65 -3.29 -16.27 11.14
N ALA A 66 -2.01 -15.89 11.21
CA ALA A 66 -1.23 -15.54 10.02
C ALA A 66 -1.16 -16.71 9.01
N ARG A 67 -0.95 -17.93 9.53
CA ARG A 67 -0.92 -19.15 8.70
C ARG A 67 -2.32 -19.53 8.18
N ALA A 68 -3.33 -19.44 9.03
CA ALA A 68 -4.72 -19.71 8.68
C ALA A 68 -5.22 -18.79 7.56
N GLN A 69 -4.89 -17.50 7.62
CA GLN A 69 -5.22 -16.54 6.57
C GLN A 69 -4.58 -16.93 5.24
N THR A 70 -3.30 -17.32 5.26
CA THR A 70 -2.59 -17.78 4.05
C THR A 70 -3.29 -18.99 3.42
N ILE A 71 -3.68 -19.99 4.22
CA ILE A 71 -4.33 -21.21 3.72
C ILE A 71 -5.70 -20.90 3.10
N VAL A 72 -6.51 -20.07 3.77
CA VAL A 72 -7.84 -19.69 3.27
C VAL A 72 -7.70 -18.88 1.98
N ASP A 73 -6.74 -17.97 1.91
CA ASP A 73 -6.48 -17.16 0.73
C ASP A 73 -5.99 -18.01 -0.46
N GLU A 74 -5.16 -19.03 -0.22
CA GLU A 74 -4.73 -20.00 -1.23
C GLU A 74 -5.89 -20.85 -1.73
N MET A 75 -6.76 -21.34 -0.84
CA MET A 75 -7.97 -22.05 -1.26
C MET A 75 -8.85 -21.15 -2.14
N GLN A 76 -9.11 -19.92 -1.71
CA GLN A 76 -9.90 -18.98 -2.51
C GLN A 76 -9.21 -18.63 -3.84
N SER A 77 -7.88 -18.60 -3.88
CA SER A 77 -7.13 -18.43 -5.12
C SER A 77 -7.34 -19.62 -6.05
N LEU A 78 -7.23 -20.83 -5.53
CA LEU A 78 -7.49 -22.05 -6.28
C LEU A 78 -8.94 -22.07 -6.80
N GLU A 79 -9.91 -21.72 -5.96
CA GLU A 79 -11.30 -21.57 -6.42
C GLU A 79 -11.44 -20.50 -7.49
N ARG A 80 -10.69 -19.39 -7.46
CA ARG A 80 -10.70 -18.38 -8.53
C ARG A 80 -10.02 -18.87 -9.81
N ASP A 81 -8.90 -19.58 -9.68
CA ASP A 81 -8.10 -20.06 -10.80
C ASP A 81 -8.84 -21.17 -11.57
N TYR A 82 -9.68 -21.95 -10.88
CA TYR A 82 -10.43 -23.07 -11.46
C TYR A 82 -11.94 -22.86 -11.54
N ALA A 83 -12.52 -21.87 -10.85
CA ALA A 83 -13.78 -21.32 -11.30
C ALA A 83 -13.52 -20.82 -12.72
N GLN A 84 -14.34 -21.25 -13.67
CA GLN A 84 -14.26 -20.77 -15.05
C GLN A 84 -14.46 -19.25 -15.03
N THR A 85 -13.35 -18.52 -14.84
CA THR A 85 -13.24 -17.15 -15.30
C THR A 85 -13.43 -17.31 -16.80
N PRO A 86 -14.48 -16.72 -17.40
CA PRO A 86 -14.59 -16.72 -18.85
C PRO A 86 -13.23 -16.29 -19.40
N ASP A 87 -12.69 -16.97 -20.42
CA ASP A 87 -11.35 -16.74 -20.99
C ASP A 87 -11.08 -15.26 -21.36
N ASN A 88 -12.09 -14.40 -21.25
CA ASN A 88 -12.11 -13.01 -21.64
C ASN A 88 -12.45 -12.01 -20.51
N GLU A 89 -12.29 -12.33 -19.22
CA GLU A 89 -12.42 -11.35 -18.12
C GLU A 89 -11.08 -10.97 -17.47
N MET A 90 -10.84 -9.67 -17.27
CA MET A 90 -9.72 -9.15 -16.48
C MET A 90 -10.21 -8.64 -15.13
N ARG A 91 -9.67 -9.19 -14.03
CA ARG A 91 -9.88 -8.67 -12.68
C ARG A 91 -8.53 -8.42 -12.00
N LEU A 92 -8.37 -7.24 -11.42
CA LEU A 92 -7.15 -6.90 -10.69
C LEU A 92 -7.46 -5.93 -9.55
N LYS A 93 -6.88 -6.16 -8.38
CA LYS A 93 -6.96 -5.24 -7.26
C LYS A 93 -5.57 -4.71 -6.93
N VAL A 94 -5.41 -3.39 -7.01
CA VAL A 94 -4.15 -2.68 -6.74
C VAL A 94 -4.30 -1.74 -5.56
N ALA A 95 -3.41 -1.84 -4.58
CA ALA A 95 -3.27 -0.88 -3.50
C ALA A 95 -1.92 -0.15 -3.64
N ALA A 96 -1.91 1.18 -3.54
CA ALA A 96 -0.70 1.96 -3.76
C ALA A 96 -0.46 2.98 -2.66
N ALA A 97 0.76 2.99 -2.13
CA ALA A 97 1.25 4.02 -1.24
C ALA A 97 1.78 5.21 -2.02
N ARG A 98 0.92 6.21 -2.23
CA ARG A 98 1.34 7.57 -2.60
C ARG A 98 2.27 7.63 -3.82
N SER A 99 1.90 6.91 -4.89
CA SER A 99 2.71 6.78 -6.10
C SER A 99 1.91 7.09 -7.37
N THR A 100 2.02 8.35 -7.81
CA THR A 100 1.33 8.82 -9.03
C THR A 100 1.80 8.09 -10.28
N TYR A 101 3.09 7.74 -10.36
CA TYR A 101 3.60 6.98 -11.50
C TYR A 101 3.09 5.54 -11.53
N ALA A 102 2.94 4.89 -10.37
CA ALA A 102 2.39 3.55 -10.30
C ALA A 102 0.94 3.56 -10.81
N THR A 103 0.11 4.51 -10.38
CA THR A 103 -1.26 4.65 -10.89
C THR A 103 -1.29 4.89 -12.40
N ALA A 104 -0.39 5.71 -12.94
CA ALA A 104 -0.28 5.93 -14.38
C ALA A 104 0.16 4.67 -15.14
N ALA A 105 1.11 3.91 -14.60
CA ALA A 105 1.56 2.63 -15.15
C ALA A 105 0.43 1.59 -15.15
N ILE A 106 -0.37 1.54 -14.09
CA ILE A 106 -1.58 0.69 -14.02
C ILE A 106 -2.59 1.10 -15.09
N GLY A 107 -2.82 2.40 -15.32
CA GLY A 107 -3.67 2.86 -16.43
C GLY A 107 -3.17 2.38 -17.81
N LYS A 108 -1.85 2.43 -18.04
CA LYS A 108 -1.23 1.90 -19.27
C LYS A 108 -1.36 0.39 -19.38
N PHE A 109 -1.22 -0.33 -18.27
CA PHE A 109 -1.41 -1.77 -18.20
C PHE A 109 -2.85 -2.15 -18.55
N ILE A 110 -3.86 -1.53 -17.91
CA ILE A 110 -5.28 -1.77 -18.21
C ILE A 110 -5.57 -1.54 -19.70
N SER A 111 -4.99 -0.49 -20.29
CA SER A 111 -5.17 -0.17 -21.71
C SER A 111 -4.68 -1.29 -22.65
N LYS A 112 -3.75 -2.16 -22.23
CA LYS A 112 -3.28 -3.31 -23.05
C LYS A 112 -4.33 -4.42 -23.19
N TYR A 113 -5.36 -4.41 -22.35
CA TYR A 113 -6.37 -5.47 -22.22
C TYR A 113 -7.79 -5.01 -22.58
N ILE A 114 -8.02 -3.71 -22.76
CA ILE A 114 -9.37 -3.15 -23.00
C ILE A 114 -10.05 -3.71 -24.25
N ASP A 115 -9.29 -3.95 -25.32
CA ASP A 115 -9.79 -4.52 -26.57
C ASP A 115 -9.69 -6.06 -26.62
N LYS A 116 -9.11 -6.68 -25.59
CA LYS A 116 -8.81 -8.12 -25.54
C LYS A 116 -9.65 -8.86 -24.50
N THR A 117 -10.59 -8.19 -23.85
CA THR A 117 -11.43 -8.75 -22.78
C THR A 117 -12.85 -8.23 -22.92
N ASP A 118 -13.84 -9.09 -22.69
CA ASP A 118 -15.27 -8.73 -22.71
C ASP A 118 -15.68 -7.98 -21.44
N LYS A 119 -14.93 -8.17 -20.35
CA LYS A 119 -15.20 -7.53 -19.06
C LYS A 119 -13.93 -7.20 -18.32
N ILE A 120 -13.88 -5.98 -17.79
CA ILE A 120 -12.81 -5.48 -16.93
C ILE A 120 -13.40 -5.04 -15.59
N GLU A 121 -12.83 -5.54 -14.50
CA GLU A 121 -13.11 -5.06 -13.15
C GLU A 121 -11.79 -4.84 -12.40
N VAL A 122 -11.34 -3.59 -12.37
CA VAL A 122 -10.08 -3.22 -11.70
C VAL A 122 -10.35 -2.25 -10.56
N HIS A 123 -9.87 -2.61 -9.38
CA HIS A 123 -9.97 -1.78 -8.17
C HIS A 123 -8.60 -1.17 -7.90
N VAL A 124 -8.51 0.16 -7.82
CA VAL A 124 -7.28 0.87 -7.47
C VAL A 124 -7.54 1.72 -6.24
N MET A 125 -6.75 1.53 -5.18
CA MET A 125 -6.86 2.27 -3.92
C MET A 125 -5.54 2.93 -3.57
N GLU A 126 -5.60 4.19 -3.16
CA GLU A 126 -4.47 4.85 -2.49
C GLU A 126 -4.62 4.67 -0.97
N THR A 127 -3.53 4.31 -0.29
CA THR A 127 -3.50 4.14 1.16
C THR A 127 -2.07 4.19 1.72
N SER A 128 -1.86 3.98 3.02
CA SER A 128 -0.53 4.00 3.63
C SER A 128 0.26 2.72 3.35
N THR A 129 1.60 2.78 3.39
CA THR A 129 2.48 1.59 3.22
C THR A 129 2.08 0.45 4.18
N ALA A 130 1.77 0.76 5.43
CA ALA A 130 1.33 -0.23 6.41
C ALA A 130 0.03 -0.92 5.98
N LYS A 131 -0.95 -0.14 5.50
CA LYS A 131 -2.23 -0.66 5.04
C LYS A 131 -2.09 -1.52 3.77
N VAL A 132 -1.25 -1.10 2.82
CA VAL A 132 -0.92 -1.91 1.63
C VAL A 132 -0.37 -3.27 2.07
N LEU A 133 0.60 -3.31 2.97
CA LEU A 133 1.19 -4.55 3.48
C LEU A 133 0.14 -5.48 4.11
N GLU A 134 -0.74 -4.93 4.95
CA GLU A 134 -1.84 -5.68 5.57
C GLU A 134 -2.81 -6.26 4.52
N ASP A 135 -3.21 -5.43 3.57
CA ASP A 135 -4.25 -5.79 2.62
C ASP A 135 -3.77 -6.79 1.55
N ILE A 136 -2.49 -6.75 1.17
CA ILE A 136 -1.86 -7.78 0.32
C ILE A 136 -1.68 -9.09 1.08
N CYS A 137 -1.22 -9.01 2.34
CA CYS A 137 -1.07 -10.17 3.23
C CYS A 137 -2.40 -10.88 3.50
N ALA A 138 -3.50 -10.12 3.57
CA ALA A 138 -4.84 -10.64 3.85
C ALA A 138 -5.65 -10.98 2.59
N GLY A 139 -5.01 -11.12 1.42
CA GLY A 139 -5.72 -11.57 0.22
C GLY A 139 -6.63 -10.53 -0.44
N LYS A 140 -6.74 -9.32 0.10
CA LYS A 140 -7.74 -8.32 -0.35
C LYS A 140 -7.34 -7.64 -1.65
N TYR A 141 -6.05 -7.49 -1.88
CA TYR A 141 -5.45 -6.91 -3.07
C TYR A 141 -4.42 -7.87 -3.66
N ASP A 142 -4.18 -7.77 -4.97
CA ASP A 142 -3.28 -8.66 -5.71
C ASP A 142 -1.88 -8.06 -5.80
N ILE A 143 -1.80 -6.75 -6.01
CA ILE A 143 -0.56 -5.99 -6.17
C ILE A 143 -0.56 -4.80 -5.23
N GLY A 144 0.54 -4.62 -4.51
CA GLY A 144 0.80 -3.50 -3.62
C GLY A 144 1.96 -2.65 -4.13
N PHE A 145 1.86 -1.33 -4.02
CA PHE A 145 3.01 -0.43 -4.14
C PHE A 145 3.30 0.16 -2.78
N ILE A 146 4.54 0.02 -2.31
CA ILE A 146 4.98 0.60 -1.04
C ILE A 146 6.17 1.52 -1.27
N ARG A 147 6.26 2.55 -0.43
CA ARG A 147 7.45 3.40 -0.32
C ARG A 147 8.01 3.27 1.08
N VAL A 148 9.31 3.06 1.17
CA VAL A 148 10.02 2.98 2.45
C VAL A 148 11.33 3.76 2.37
N PRO A 149 11.74 4.47 3.43
CA PRO A 149 13.11 4.96 3.54
C PRO A 149 14.08 3.80 3.35
N SER A 150 15.16 4.00 2.59
CA SER A 150 16.10 2.92 2.25
C SER A 150 16.80 2.36 3.49
N THR A 151 16.93 3.17 4.55
CA THR A 151 17.39 2.75 5.89
C THR A 151 16.50 1.69 6.55
N TYR A 152 15.24 1.57 6.13
CA TYR A 152 14.28 0.57 6.62
C TYR A 152 14.04 -0.56 5.62
N ALA A 153 14.67 -0.55 4.45
CA ALA A 153 14.35 -1.50 3.39
C ALA A 153 14.65 -2.95 3.78
N GLU A 154 15.79 -3.22 4.43
CA GLU A 154 16.12 -4.58 4.90
C GLU A 154 15.11 -5.12 5.92
N MET A 155 14.68 -4.29 6.86
CA MET A 155 13.64 -4.65 7.83
C MET A 155 12.33 -4.99 7.11
N ILE A 156 11.95 -4.19 6.11
CA ILE A 156 10.73 -4.39 5.34
C ILE A 156 10.82 -5.67 4.51
N GLU A 157 11.95 -5.93 3.84
CA GLU A 157 12.18 -7.18 3.09
C GLU A 157 12.09 -8.42 3.98
N SER A 158 12.66 -8.37 5.19
CA SER A 158 12.52 -9.44 6.18
C SER A 158 11.05 -9.67 6.57
N ARG A 159 10.29 -8.58 6.81
CA ARG A 159 8.86 -8.65 7.11
C ARG A 159 8.03 -9.20 5.95
N LEU A 160 8.36 -8.84 4.71
CA LEU A 160 7.71 -9.38 3.51
C LEU A 160 7.90 -10.90 3.44
N LYS A 161 9.15 -11.37 3.58
CA LYS A 161 9.49 -12.80 3.58
C LYS A 161 8.75 -13.57 4.68
N ALA A 162 8.72 -13.04 5.90
CA ALA A 162 8.03 -13.65 7.03
C ALA A 162 6.50 -13.78 6.82
N ARG A 163 5.91 -12.94 5.95
CA ARG A 163 4.48 -12.94 5.60
C ARG A 163 4.18 -13.59 4.26
N ASN A 164 5.11 -14.37 3.70
CA ASN A 164 4.99 -14.99 2.37
C ASN A 164 4.67 -13.98 1.25
N LEU A 165 5.22 -12.77 1.36
CA LEU A 165 5.16 -11.76 0.33
C LEU A 165 6.49 -11.68 -0.42
N VAL A 166 6.39 -11.38 -1.71
CA VAL A 166 7.53 -11.04 -2.56
C VAL A 166 7.52 -9.53 -2.73
N GLY A 167 8.67 -8.88 -2.54
CA GLY A 167 8.88 -7.49 -2.87
C GLY A 167 9.96 -7.36 -3.91
N ARG A 168 9.75 -6.49 -4.91
CA ARG A 168 10.75 -6.14 -5.91
C ARG A 168 10.91 -4.63 -5.96
N THR A 169 12.15 -4.17 -5.88
CA THR A 169 12.49 -2.75 -6.00
C THR A 169 12.15 -2.27 -7.39
N ILE A 170 11.39 -1.18 -7.49
CA ILE A 170 11.08 -0.49 -8.74
C ILE A 170 12.15 0.54 -9.01
N MET A 171 12.41 1.41 -8.02
CA MET A 171 13.36 2.52 -8.13
C MET A 171 13.78 3.02 -6.74
N GLU A 172 14.88 3.77 -6.69
CA GLU A 172 15.36 4.48 -5.50
C GLU A 172 15.60 5.96 -5.82
N PHE A 173 15.13 6.85 -4.94
CA PHE A 173 15.23 8.29 -5.17
C PHE A 173 15.17 9.11 -3.87
N PRO A 174 15.79 10.29 -3.83
CA PRO A 174 15.46 11.29 -2.82
C PRO A 174 14.08 11.91 -3.10
N LEU A 175 13.41 12.39 -2.05
CA LEU A 175 12.19 13.19 -2.25
C LEU A 175 12.52 14.55 -2.86
N GLN A 176 11.58 15.05 -3.67
CA GLN A 176 11.62 16.37 -4.29
C GLN A 176 10.51 17.25 -3.73
N ILE A 177 10.62 18.56 -3.94
CA ILE A 177 9.54 19.49 -3.68
C ILE A 177 8.73 19.67 -4.95
N VAL A 178 7.40 19.57 -4.86
CA VAL A 178 6.48 20.01 -5.92
C VAL A 178 5.68 21.22 -5.46
N MET A 179 5.46 22.15 -6.37
CA MET A 179 4.76 23.43 -6.15
C MET A 179 4.16 23.93 -7.47
N SER A 180 3.29 24.95 -7.42
CA SER A 180 2.89 25.70 -8.62
C SER A 180 4.12 26.26 -9.36
N ASP A 181 4.09 26.29 -10.69
CA ASP A 181 5.14 26.92 -11.50
C ASP A 181 5.32 28.43 -11.20
N SER A 182 4.29 29.06 -10.65
CA SER A 182 4.26 30.45 -10.20
C SER A 182 4.76 30.66 -8.75
N HIS A 183 5.17 29.60 -8.06
CA HIS A 183 5.60 29.68 -6.66
C HIS A 183 6.89 30.52 -6.53
N PRO A 184 7.07 31.34 -5.48
CA PRO A 184 8.29 32.16 -5.30
C PRO A 184 9.60 31.37 -5.30
N LEU A 185 9.55 30.12 -4.84
CA LEU A 185 10.68 29.18 -4.82
C LEU A 185 10.86 28.38 -6.11
N ALA A 186 9.95 28.47 -7.09
CA ALA A 186 10.07 27.76 -8.37
C ALA A 186 11.29 28.22 -9.19
N LYS A 187 11.84 29.41 -8.90
CA LYS A 187 13.06 29.94 -9.54
C LYS A 187 14.35 29.20 -9.18
N TYR A 188 14.36 28.41 -8.11
CA TYR A 188 15.54 27.65 -7.69
C TYR A 188 15.48 26.26 -8.31
N ASP A 189 16.59 25.77 -8.87
CA ASP A 189 16.70 24.35 -9.28
C ASP A 189 16.84 23.43 -8.06
N ASP A 190 17.51 23.93 -7.01
CA ASP A 190 17.65 23.33 -5.68
C ASP A 190 17.17 24.33 -4.62
N VAL A 191 16.06 24.01 -3.96
CA VAL A 191 15.37 24.88 -3.01
C VAL A 191 16.08 24.84 -1.66
N PRO A 192 16.54 25.98 -1.11
CA PRO A 192 17.05 26.05 0.25
C PRO A 192 15.97 25.65 1.26
N TYR A 193 16.27 24.65 2.09
CA TYR A 193 15.30 24.06 3.02
C TYR A 193 14.69 25.08 3.98
N GLU A 194 15.50 26.02 4.47
CA GLU A 194 15.09 27.04 5.43
C GLU A 194 13.94 27.91 4.91
N LEU A 195 13.88 28.15 3.61
CA LEU A 195 12.85 28.99 3.00
C LEU A 195 11.48 28.30 2.98
N LEU A 196 11.43 26.97 3.05
CA LEU A 196 10.17 26.22 3.07
C LEU A 196 9.33 26.53 4.32
N SER A 197 9.97 26.91 5.42
CA SER A 197 9.30 27.25 6.69
C SER A 197 8.29 28.41 6.56
N GLU A 198 8.44 29.27 5.55
CA GLU A 198 7.58 30.43 5.31
C GLU A 198 6.24 30.05 4.65
N TYR A 199 6.17 28.87 4.02
CA TYR A 199 5.12 28.47 3.10
C TYR A 199 4.27 27.31 3.63
N PRO A 200 2.99 27.19 3.26
CA PRO A 200 2.15 26.06 3.66
C PRO A 200 2.63 24.74 3.04
N GLU A 201 2.85 23.75 3.89
CA GLU A 201 3.17 22.39 3.49
C GLU A 201 1.87 21.56 3.39
N ILE A 202 1.62 20.99 2.22
CA ILE A 202 0.59 19.98 2.02
C ILE A 202 1.17 18.62 2.39
N ILE A 203 0.48 17.91 3.27
CA ILE A 203 0.90 16.66 3.88
C ILE A 203 -0.17 15.60 3.66
N HIS A 204 0.25 14.36 3.44
CA HIS A 204 -0.70 13.25 3.47
C HIS A 204 -1.09 12.95 4.92
N GLY A 205 -2.38 13.02 5.23
CA GLY A 205 -2.88 13.04 6.62
C GLY A 205 -3.12 11.67 7.26
N ASP A 206 -2.62 10.59 6.66
CA ASP A 206 -2.85 9.22 7.16
C ASP A 206 -2.09 8.92 8.47
N ASP A 207 -2.27 7.71 8.98
CA ASP A 207 -1.67 7.25 10.24
C ASP A 207 -0.18 6.87 10.12
N GLU A 208 0.54 7.34 9.10
CA GLU A 208 1.97 7.06 8.96
C GLU A 208 2.78 7.72 10.09
N PRO A 209 3.62 6.97 10.83
CA PRO A 209 4.40 7.54 11.92
C PRO A 209 5.33 8.65 11.45
N GLU A 210 5.37 9.75 12.20
CA GLU A 210 6.22 10.91 11.91
C GLU A 210 7.70 10.54 11.74
N MET A 211 8.19 9.53 12.48
CA MET A 211 9.55 9.01 12.34
C MET A 211 9.84 8.49 10.91
N VAL A 212 8.87 7.84 10.26
CA VAL A 212 9.00 7.33 8.89
C VAL A 212 9.09 8.50 7.92
N ARG A 213 8.24 9.53 8.11
CA ARG A 213 8.29 10.76 7.32
C ARG A 213 9.64 11.47 7.42
N ARG A 214 10.21 11.60 8.63
CA ARG A 214 11.54 12.18 8.83
C ARG A 214 12.60 11.35 8.12
N ALA A 215 12.61 10.04 8.36
CA ALA A 215 13.54 9.14 7.70
C ALA A 215 13.45 9.21 6.17
N ALA A 216 12.27 9.51 5.61
CA ALA A 216 12.09 9.69 4.16
C ALA A 216 12.71 10.98 3.60
N ILE A 217 12.89 12.02 4.42
CA ILE A 217 13.44 13.32 3.99
C ILE A 217 14.88 13.46 4.51
N ASN A 218 15.01 13.63 5.83
CA ASN A 218 16.26 13.80 6.56
C ASN A 218 16.00 13.49 8.05
N GLN A 219 16.95 12.87 8.75
CA GLN A 219 16.83 12.57 10.18
C GLN A 219 16.62 13.84 11.03
N ASP A 220 17.17 14.98 10.58
CA ASP A 220 17.13 16.27 11.30
C ASP A 220 15.93 17.15 10.91
N TYR A 221 14.94 16.63 10.16
CA TYR A 221 13.84 17.39 9.52
C TYR A 221 13.05 18.34 10.45
N ASP A 222 13.16 18.20 11.76
CA ASP A 222 12.26 18.85 12.71
C ASP A 222 12.59 20.31 13.06
N GLU A 223 13.84 20.75 12.94
CA GLU A 223 14.25 22.04 13.54
C GLU A 223 13.74 23.27 12.78
N LYS A 224 13.46 23.14 11.47
CA LYS A 224 13.11 24.28 10.60
C LYS A 224 11.94 24.02 9.64
N ARG A 225 11.07 23.07 9.98
CA ARG A 225 9.89 22.74 9.15
C ARG A 225 8.83 23.85 9.19
N SER A 226 7.95 23.86 8.18
CA SER A 226 6.79 24.76 8.16
C SER A 226 5.82 24.50 9.32
N THR A 227 5.37 25.58 9.96
CA THR A 227 4.29 25.54 10.97
C THR A 227 2.89 25.55 10.35
N LYS A 228 2.80 25.87 9.05
CA LYS A 228 1.55 25.93 8.28
C LYS A 228 1.34 24.59 7.58
N ARG A 229 0.60 23.67 8.19
CA ARG A 229 0.41 22.31 7.65
C ARG A 229 -1.03 22.08 7.24
N ILE A 230 -1.23 21.52 6.05
CA ILE A 230 -2.54 21.17 5.51
C ILE A 230 -2.54 19.66 5.28
N LEU A 231 -3.37 18.93 6.03
CA LEU A 231 -3.46 17.47 5.96
C LEU A 231 -4.56 17.07 4.96
N ILE A 232 -4.20 16.25 3.98
CA ILE A 232 -5.08 15.78 2.90
C ILE A 232 -4.95 14.26 2.76
N TYR A 233 -6.06 13.57 2.47
CA TYR A 233 -6.14 12.10 2.52
C TYR A 233 -6.21 11.42 1.15
N ASP A 234 -6.13 12.19 0.06
CA ASP A 234 -6.10 11.67 -1.30
C ASP A 234 -5.19 12.53 -2.22
N ARG A 235 -4.51 11.88 -3.17
CA ARG A 235 -3.57 12.53 -4.10
C ARG A 235 -4.23 13.57 -5.02
N GLY A 236 -5.48 13.36 -5.41
CA GLY A 236 -6.18 14.27 -6.33
C GLY A 236 -6.37 15.64 -5.71
N THR A 237 -6.86 15.67 -4.47
CA THR A 237 -7.01 16.90 -3.67
C THR A 237 -5.66 17.55 -3.39
N GLN A 238 -4.60 16.79 -3.13
CA GLN A 238 -3.25 17.35 -2.95
C GLN A 238 -2.78 18.13 -4.19
N ILE A 239 -2.87 17.51 -5.38
CA ILE A 239 -2.48 18.15 -6.64
C ILE A 239 -3.34 19.39 -6.92
N SER A 240 -4.65 19.31 -6.70
CA SER A 240 -5.56 20.44 -6.86
C SER A 240 -5.26 21.59 -5.89
N MET A 241 -4.95 21.27 -4.63
CA MET A 241 -4.65 22.27 -3.60
C MET A 241 -3.30 22.96 -3.78
N LEU A 242 -2.32 22.32 -4.42
CA LEU A 242 -1.06 23.00 -4.79
C LEU A 242 -1.30 24.21 -5.71
N LYS A 243 -2.40 24.20 -6.48
CA LYS A 243 -2.78 25.30 -7.37
C LYS A 243 -3.58 26.39 -6.67
N THR A 244 -4.41 26.02 -5.70
CA THR A 244 -5.40 26.93 -5.10
C THR A 244 -4.92 27.52 -3.77
N VAL A 245 -4.13 26.78 -3.01
CA VAL A 245 -3.49 27.28 -1.79
C VAL A 245 -2.27 28.10 -2.20
N LYS A 246 -2.34 29.40 -1.89
CA LYS A 246 -1.28 30.35 -2.23
C LYS A 246 0.06 29.87 -1.70
N ASN A 247 0.99 29.70 -2.64
CA ASN A 247 2.38 29.31 -2.39
C ASN A 247 2.51 28.04 -1.54
N ALA A 248 1.67 27.03 -1.78
CA ALA A 248 1.83 25.72 -1.14
C ALA A 248 2.89 24.87 -1.85
N TYR A 249 3.48 23.96 -1.08
CA TYR A 249 4.38 22.93 -1.59
C TYR A 249 4.10 21.57 -0.94
N MET A 250 4.62 20.50 -1.51
CA MET A 250 4.66 19.19 -0.84
C MET A 250 5.89 18.38 -1.24
N TRP A 251 6.28 17.44 -0.38
CA TRP A 251 7.31 16.44 -0.69
C TRP A 251 6.74 15.30 -1.52
N VAL A 252 7.44 14.93 -2.59
CA VAL A 252 7.01 13.89 -3.54
C VAL A 252 8.15 13.03 -4.04
N ALA A 253 7.81 11.82 -4.47
CA ALA A 253 8.62 11.06 -5.41
C ALA A 253 8.68 11.75 -6.77
N PRO A 254 9.63 11.34 -7.64
CA PRO A 254 9.65 11.75 -9.03
C PRO A 254 8.27 11.64 -9.70
N MET A 255 7.87 12.71 -10.38
CA MET A 255 6.61 12.80 -11.12
C MET A 255 6.90 12.93 -12.60
N SER A 256 6.04 12.37 -13.45
CA SER A 256 6.21 12.50 -14.89
C SER A 256 5.99 13.95 -15.35
N GLN A 257 6.78 14.39 -16.33
CA GLN A 257 6.69 15.73 -16.90
C GLN A 257 5.29 16.05 -17.45
N SER A 258 4.59 15.04 -18.01
CA SER A 258 3.22 15.22 -18.49
C SER A 258 2.24 15.58 -17.39
N ILE A 259 2.36 14.98 -16.20
CA ILE A 259 1.49 15.29 -15.05
C ILE A 259 1.81 16.68 -14.51
N LEU A 260 3.10 17.02 -14.41
CA LEU A 260 3.53 18.34 -13.95
C LEU A 260 3.00 19.45 -14.87
N ARG A 261 3.23 19.33 -16.18
CA ARG A 261 2.74 20.30 -17.18
C ARG A 261 1.22 20.42 -17.20
N PHE A 262 0.50 19.31 -17.15
CA PHE A 262 -0.98 19.32 -17.14
C PHE A 262 -1.55 20.09 -15.94
N ASN A 263 -0.84 20.06 -14.80
CA ASN A 263 -1.29 20.69 -13.57
C ASN A 263 -0.64 22.06 -13.29
N GLU A 264 0.17 22.60 -14.20
CA GLU A 264 0.95 23.85 -13.99
C GLU A 264 1.84 23.76 -12.74
N LEU A 265 2.42 22.57 -12.52
CA LEU A 265 3.29 22.28 -11.40
C LEU A 265 4.73 22.11 -11.88
N VAL A 266 5.66 22.35 -10.97
CA VAL A 266 7.09 22.05 -11.15
C VAL A 266 7.62 21.29 -9.96
N THR A 267 8.56 20.37 -10.21
CA THR A 267 9.39 19.77 -9.17
C THR A 267 10.73 20.47 -9.09
N ARG A 268 11.28 20.57 -7.88
CA ARG A 268 12.62 21.08 -7.58
C ARG A 268 13.35 20.16 -6.63
N LYS A 269 14.68 20.11 -6.77
CA LYS A 269 15.54 19.42 -5.80
C LYS A 269 15.52 20.18 -4.48
N CYS A 270 15.85 19.49 -3.42
CA CYS A 270 16.18 20.09 -2.14
C CYS A 270 17.30 19.24 -1.55
N SER A 271 18.55 19.71 -1.61
CA SER A 271 19.72 18.94 -1.13
C SER A 271 19.64 18.53 0.34
N TYR A 272 18.75 19.17 1.12
CA TYR A 272 18.43 18.75 2.47
C TYR A 272 17.76 17.38 2.53
N ALA A 273 16.95 17.01 1.53
CA ALA A 273 16.33 15.70 1.41
C ALA A 273 17.31 14.68 0.80
N ASN A 274 18.31 14.31 1.59
CA ASN A 274 19.41 13.44 1.15
C ASN A 274 19.14 11.95 1.37
N ASN A 275 18.07 11.59 2.09
CA ASN A 275 17.72 10.18 2.30
C ASN A 275 17.03 9.60 1.06
N LEU A 276 17.53 8.46 0.61
CA LEU A 276 16.89 7.71 -0.46
C LEU A 276 15.66 6.97 0.05
N ASN A 277 14.63 6.95 -0.78
CA ASN A 277 13.42 6.17 -0.60
C ASN A 277 13.39 5.10 -1.67
N ARG A 278 13.01 3.89 -1.26
CA ARG A 278 12.84 2.75 -2.13
C ARG A 278 11.36 2.53 -2.38
N ASP A 279 10.96 2.60 -3.63
CA ASP A 279 9.65 2.13 -4.05
C ASP A 279 9.73 0.67 -4.42
N MET A 280 8.77 -0.12 -3.93
CA MET A 280 8.70 -1.55 -4.18
C MET A 280 7.30 -1.95 -4.63
N ILE A 281 7.24 -2.85 -5.61
CA ILE A 281 6.04 -3.61 -5.91
C ILE A 281 6.04 -4.86 -5.05
N ILE A 282 4.91 -5.15 -4.39
CA ILE A 282 4.74 -6.31 -3.51
C ILE A 282 3.53 -7.13 -3.93
N TYR A 283 3.60 -8.43 -3.75
CA TYR A 283 2.51 -9.37 -4.05
C TYR A 283 2.70 -10.65 -3.22
N ARG A 284 1.67 -11.49 -3.13
CA ARG A 284 1.77 -12.78 -2.41
C ARG A 284 2.67 -13.74 -3.19
N LYS A 285 3.51 -14.51 -2.49
CA LYS A 285 4.39 -15.51 -3.11
C LYS A 285 3.63 -16.55 -3.92
N ALA A 286 2.43 -16.94 -3.47
CA ALA A 286 1.54 -17.84 -4.21
C ALA A 286 1.15 -17.31 -5.61
N SER A 287 1.23 -15.98 -5.81
CA SER A 287 0.86 -15.31 -7.06
C SER A 287 2.05 -15.05 -7.98
N GLU A 288 3.25 -15.54 -7.66
CA GLU A 288 4.48 -15.28 -8.42
C GLU A 288 4.43 -15.78 -9.87
N ASN A 289 3.70 -16.87 -10.14
CA ASN A 289 3.53 -17.42 -11.49
C ASN A 289 2.27 -16.91 -12.21
N ASN A 290 1.54 -15.96 -11.62
CA ASN A 290 0.35 -15.40 -12.27
C ASN A 290 0.77 -14.50 -13.46
N ALA A 291 0.25 -14.81 -14.65
CA ALA A 291 0.63 -14.13 -15.89
C ALA A 291 0.20 -12.65 -15.91
N LEU A 292 -0.98 -12.32 -15.36
CA LEU A 292 -1.50 -10.97 -15.30
C LEU A 292 -0.65 -10.09 -14.36
N ILE A 293 -0.29 -10.64 -13.19
CA ILE A 293 0.59 -9.97 -12.22
C ILE A 293 2.00 -9.77 -12.82
N SER A 294 2.55 -10.80 -13.47
CA SER A 294 3.85 -10.73 -14.14
C SER A 294 3.89 -9.64 -15.23
N ASP A 295 2.85 -9.55 -16.07
CA ASP A 295 2.78 -8.50 -17.10
C ASP A 295 2.54 -7.10 -16.50
N CYS A 296 1.76 -7.01 -15.43
CA CYS A 296 1.58 -5.76 -14.69
C CYS A 296 2.92 -5.25 -14.14
N ILE A 297 3.69 -6.13 -13.49
CA ILE A 297 5.02 -5.81 -12.95
C ILE A 297 5.93 -5.32 -14.08
N ARG A 298 6.01 -6.04 -15.21
CA ARG A 298 6.79 -5.62 -16.37
C ARG A 298 6.39 -4.23 -16.87
N THR A 299 5.08 -3.97 -16.98
CA THR A 299 4.57 -2.66 -17.43
C THR A 299 4.95 -1.53 -16.48
N VAL A 300 5.00 -1.81 -15.17
CA VAL A 300 5.45 -0.82 -14.18
C VAL A 300 6.93 -0.53 -14.34
N TYR A 301 7.79 -1.54 -14.50
CA TYR A 301 9.21 -1.33 -14.77
C TYR A 301 9.44 -0.50 -16.05
N GLU A 302 8.80 -0.88 -17.16
CA GLU A 302 8.87 -0.13 -18.43
C GLU A 302 8.44 1.34 -18.30
N TYR A 303 7.54 1.63 -17.36
CA TYR A 303 7.07 2.99 -17.10
C TYR A 303 7.99 3.75 -16.13
N ALA A 304 8.52 3.08 -15.11
CA ALA A 304 9.48 3.64 -14.15
C ALA A 304 10.79 4.00 -14.83
N ASP A 305 11.33 3.11 -15.68
CA ASP A 305 12.54 3.36 -16.48
C ASP A 305 12.40 4.61 -17.37
N LYS A 306 11.20 4.90 -17.86
CA LYS A 306 10.93 6.12 -18.62
C LYS A 306 10.91 7.37 -17.75
N ILE A 307 10.57 7.25 -16.47
CA ILE A 307 10.60 8.38 -15.53
C ILE A 307 12.02 8.62 -15.07
N GLU A 308 12.79 7.58 -14.79
CA GLU A 308 14.22 7.70 -14.50
C GLU A 308 14.99 8.20 -15.72
N GLY A 309 14.74 7.64 -16.91
CA GLY A 309 15.35 8.07 -18.17
C GLY A 309 14.87 9.44 -18.69
N LEU A 310 13.89 10.07 -18.04
CA LEU A 310 13.58 11.49 -18.19
C LEU A 310 14.47 12.37 -17.29
N GLU A 311 15.60 11.84 -16.85
CA GLU A 311 16.66 12.51 -16.12
C GLU A 311 17.05 13.86 -16.75
N ILE A 312 16.87 14.89 -15.91
CA ILE A 312 17.65 16.13 -15.74
C ILE A 312 17.40 17.25 -16.76
#